data_AF-A0A1S4B315-F1
#
_entry.id   AF-A0A1S4B315-F1
#
_cell.length_a   1.000
_cell.length_b   1.000
_cell.length_c   1.000
_cell.angle_alpha   90.00
_cell.angle_beta   90.00
_cell.angle_gamma   90.00
#
_symmetry.space_group_name_H-M   'P 1'
#
loop_
_entity.id
_entity.type
_entity.pdbx_description
1 polymer ?
#
loop_
_entity_poly.entity_id
_entity_poly.type
_entity_poly.pdbx_seq_one_letter_code
_entity_poly.pdbx_strand_id
1 'polypeptide(L)'
;MAEERRVVTVGGKGSSLSSSSVFEIANGLSRLSIDTSALSKVSSSSNNNTNAPTQSSAFSVLGNLTPEESKASLVVLLNKLLLSSSSSAAVTQLFDIILNDVSSISFDSTIDGVSPGDFSVAAISGISAILDHRSSALSVIIDAVAALSCEALGADISAFNLNDSGDGSTAKDVVSVATDVKILLNGSKFVNKNSDEVAVSSVPVVHGKFREICRLLHSSTRVQLNSAVVSNSGSSGTASAICTTLFSLAVALKDLGNISYNRAKRTRDDGISAMLQKECPRPDQLKAVFASLVSAHSDEEYVKFSHDVNSLLVMVEKIVSWEALAAFFSLEEKDFISGNTSVCEDSAKAGKKGGKKKKILGKGTTALLQFLKDRLLSMHIQTEAFENLVRHFLSLLDPKDSGFGTLLRKVKDIVESNESRRLPKLPKGTRDFAKEQMAIREKAFSIIVEVFKRHGASALDTPAFEMRETLMGKYGEDSKLIYDLADQGGELCSLRYDLTVPFARYVAMNGLTSFKRYQ
;
A
#
# COMPACT_ATOMS: atom_id res chain seq x y z
N MET A 1 -9.82 30.67 2.80
CA MET A 1 -10.19 30.18 1.46
C MET A 1 -10.33 28.68 1.61
N ALA A 2 -11.51 28.11 1.39
CA ALA A 2 -11.67 26.65 1.43
C ALA A 2 -10.85 26.08 0.28
N GLU A 3 -9.85 25.24 0.57
CA GLU A 3 -9.14 24.49 -0.47
C GLU A 3 -10.19 23.77 -1.34
N GLU A 4 -10.06 23.95 -2.65
CA GLU A 4 -10.91 23.33 -3.64
C GLU A 4 -10.74 21.80 -3.52
N ARG A 5 -11.69 21.14 -2.86
CA ARG A 5 -11.60 19.70 -2.59
C ARG A 5 -11.50 18.95 -3.91
N ARG A 6 -10.53 18.03 -4.01
CA ARG A 6 -10.32 17.16 -5.16
C ARG A 6 -11.63 16.46 -5.54
N VAL A 7 -11.95 16.43 -6.84
CA VAL A 7 -13.13 15.75 -7.37
C VAL A 7 -12.74 14.37 -7.88
N VAL A 8 -13.48 13.34 -7.43
CA VAL A 8 -13.35 11.96 -7.91
C VAL A 8 -14.57 11.65 -8.77
N THR A 9 -14.32 11.35 -10.05
CA THR A 9 -15.36 10.99 -11.02
C THR A 9 -15.47 9.47 -11.17
N VAL A 10 -16.68 8.92 -11.10
CA VAL A 10 -16.98 7.49 -11.28
C VAL A 10 -17.73 7.19 -12.58
N GLY A 11 -17.48 6.02 -13.18
CA GLY A 11 -18.24 5.49 -14.34
C GLY A 11 -17.76 5.89 -15.74
N GLY A 12 -16.75 6.75 -15.87
CA GLY A 12 -16.21 7.17 -17.17
C GLY A 12 -15.53 6.04 -17.96
N LYS A 13 -15.49 6.16 -19.30
CA LYS A 13 -14.72 5.22 -20.14
C LYS A 13 -13.23 5.28 -19.75
N GLY A 14 -12.69 4.16 -19.25
CA GLY A 14 -11.30 4.09 -18.78
C GLY A 14 -11.06 4.61 -17.35
N SER A 15 -12.10 5.04 -16.62
CA SER A 15 -11.96 5.40 -15.21
C SER A 15 -11.91 4.13 -14.35
N SER A 16 -10.86 4.00 -13.53
CA SER A 16 -10.75 2.94 -12.50
C SER A 16 -10.90 3.55 -11.12
N LEU A 17 -11.85 3.07 -10.32
CA LEU A 17 -11.97 3.43 -8.92
C LEU A 17 -10.80 2.84 -8.13
N SER A 18 -10.11 3.68 -7.35
CA SER A 18 -8.98 3.28 -6.50
C SER A 18 -9.36 3.28 -5.03
N SER A 19 -8.64 2.50 -4.20
CA SER A 19 -8.86 2.46 -2.75
C SER A 19 -8.63 3.81 -2.08
N SER A 20 -7.63 4.60 -2.53
CA SER A 20 -7.42 5.96 -2.04
C SER A 20 -8.60 6.88 -2.36
N SER A 21 -9.18 6.77 -3.57
CA SER A 21 -10.37 7.56 -3.93
C SER A 21 -11.58 7.22 -3.07
N VAL A 22 -11.81 5.93 -2.79
CA VAL A 22 -12.89 5.49 -1.90
C VAL A 22 -12.68 6.02 -0.48
N PHE A 23 -11.46 5.90 0.05
CA PHE A 23 -11.12 6.41 1.38
C PHE A 23 -11.30 7.93 1.49
N GLU A 24 -10.85 8.69 0.49
CA GLU A 24 -10.98 10.14 0.45
C GLU A 24 -12.46 10.57 0.44
N ILE A 25 -13.32 9.91 -0.34
CA ILE A 25 -14.76 10.21 -0.36
C ILE A 25 -15.43 9.83 0.98
N ALA A 26 -15.08 8.66 1.52
CA ALA A 26 -15.62 8.14 2.78
C ALA A 26 -15.32 9.07 3.97
N ASN A 27 -14.14 9.69 4.00
CA ASN A 27 -13.74 10.64 5.03
C ASN A 27 -14.03 12.11 4.69
N GLY A 28 -14.71 12.39 3.56
CA GLY A 28 -15.08 13.76 3.17
C GLY A 28 -13.92 14.63 2.67
N LEU A 29 -12.76 14.03 2.39
CA LEU A 29 -11.56 14.68 1.85
C LEU A 29 -11.71 15.03 0.36
N SER A 30 -12.50 14.25 -0.38
CA SER A 30 -12.80 14.47 -1.80
C SER A 30 -14.30 14.53 -2.10
N ARG A 31 -14.69 15.24 -3.16
CA ARG A 31 -16.07 15.31 -3.66
C ARG A 31 -16.32 14.23 -4.71
N LEU A 32 -17.48 13.56 -4.64
CA LEU A 32 -17.91 12.57 -5.64
C LEU A 32 -18.63 13.26 -6.82
N SER A 33 -18.35 12.80 -8.03
CA SER A 33 -19.05 13.18 -9.26
C SER A 33 -19.30 11.95 -10.15
N ILE A 34 -20.40 11.92 -10.90
CA ILE A 34 -20.70 10.85 -11.87
C ILE A 34 -20.37 11.35 -13.28
N ASP A 35 -19.69 10.52 -14.06
CA ASP A 35 -19.39 10.83 -15.46
C ASP A 35 -20.67 10.93 -16.30
N THR A 36 -20.78 11.97 -17.13
CA THR A 36 -21.96 12.22 -17.96
C THR A 36 -22.21 11.11 -19.00
N SER A 37 -21.17 10.42 -19.46
CA SER A 37 -21.28 9.28 -20.37
C SER A 37 -21.78 8.02 -19.66
N ALA A 38 -21.52 7.88 -18.35
CA ALA A 38 -22.05 6.78 -17.54
C ALA A 38 -23.55 6.98 -17.28
N LEU A 39 -23.93 8.20 -16.92
CA LEU A 39 -25.32 8.56 -16.64
C LEU A 39 -26.21 8.36 -17.87
N SER A 40 -25.76 8.80 -19.05
CA SER A 40 -26.50 8.61 -20.31
C SER A 40 -26.69 7.13 -20.70
N LYS A 41 -25.70 6.27 -20.45
CA LYS A 41 -25.84 4.81 -20.68
C LYS A 41 -26.91 4.20 -19.78
N VAL A 42 -26.89 4.55 -18.50
CA VAL A 42 -27.85 4.04 -17.52
C VAL A 42 -29.29 4.49 -17.86
N SER A 43 -29.48 5.75 -18.26
CA SER A 43 -30.79 6.25 -18.70
C SER A 43 -31.30 5.59 -20.00
N SER A 44 -30.41 5.11 -20.88
CA SER A 44 -30.80 4.39 -22.09
C SER A 44 -31.19 2.92 -21.84
N SER A 45 -30.65 2.31 -20.79
CA SER A 45 -30.89 0.90 -20.41
C SER A 45 -32.24 0.70 -19.73
N SER A 46 -32.74 1.69 -18.97
CA SER A 46 -33.99 1.59 -18.20
C SER A 46 -35.25 1.45 -19.07
N ASN A 47 -35.20 1.82 -20.35
CA ASN A 47 -36.35 1.70 -21.26
C ASN A 47 -36.63 0.25 -21.72
N ASN A 48 -35.75 -0.72 -21.44
CA ASN A 48 -35.87 -2.08 -21.97
C ASN A 48 -36.30 -3.16 -20.95
N ASN A 49 -36.34 -2.87 -19.65
CA ASN A 49 -36.65 -3.87 -18.61
C ASN A 49 -37.86 -3.45 -17.75
N THR A 50 -39.08 -3.69 -18.25
CA THR A 50 -40.32 -3.39 -17.50
C THR A 50 -40.91 -4.57 -16.72
N ASN A 51 -40.32 -5.77 -16.73
CA ASN A 51 -40.96 -6.96 -16.14
C ASN A 51 -40.01 -7.85 -15.31
N ALA A 52 -39.37 -7.32 -14.27
CA ALA A 52 -38.73 -8.13 -13.23
C ALA A 52 -39.24 -7.70 -11.85
N PRO A 53 -39.53 -8.64 -10.92
CA PRO A 53 -40.02 -8.30 -9.59
C PRO A 53 -38.97 -7.45 -8.87
N THR A 54 -39.37 -6.24 -8.45
CA THR A 54 -38.54 -5.32 -7.68
C THR A 54 -38.22 -5.94 -6.33
N GLN A 55 -37.01 -6.48 -6.18
CA GLN A 55 -36.48 -6.82 -4.87
C GLN A 55 -36.04 -5.52 -4.20
N SER A 56 -36.71 -5.16 -3.11
CA SER A 56 -36.39 -4.03 -2.25
C SER A 56 -35.63 -4.55 -1.03
N SER A 57 -34.37 -4.17 -0.83
CA SER A 57 -33.59 -4.57 0.35
C SER A 57 -33.45 -3.40 1.33
N ALA A 58 -33.77 -3.61 2.60
CA ALA A 58 -33.54 -2.64 3.68
C ALA A 58 -32.05 -2.62 4.09
N PHE A 59 -31.54 -1.45 4.48
CA PHE A 59 -30.15 -1.22 4.91
C PHE A 59 -29.79 -1.79 6.29
N SER A 60 -30.44 -2.86 6.77
CA SER A 60 -30.19 -3.39 8.14
C SER A 60 -28.71 -3.75 8.40
N VAL A 61 -27.96 -4.09 7.35
CA VAL A 61 -26.52 -4.40 7.39
C VAL A 61 -25.65 -3.18 7.73
N LEU A 62 -26.10 -1.95 7.46
CA LEU A 62 -25.35 -0.72 7.78
C LEU A 62 -25.40 -0.35 9.27
N GLY A 63 -26.35 -0.87 10.03
CA GLY A 63 -26.50 -0.52 11.46
C GLY A 63 -25.29 -0.88 12.33
N ASN A 64 -24.47 -1.82 11.86
CA ASN A 64 -23.28 -2.30 12.57
C ASN A 64 -21.96 -1.71 12.03
N LEU A 65 -22.01 -0.87 10.98
CA LEU A 65 -20.83 -0.29 10.34
C LEU A 65 -20.61 1.15 10.78
N THR A 66 -19.36 1.63 10.72
CA THR A 66 -19.10 3.05 10.95
C THR A 66 -19.67 3.91 9.81
N PRO A 67 -19.88 5.22 10.01
CA PRO A 67 -20.33 6.11 8.94
C PRO A 67 -19.39 6.10 7.73
N GLU A 68 -18.07 6.00 7.96
CA GLU A 68 -17.07 5.93 6.89
C GLU A 68 -17.14 4.60 6.13
N GLU A 69 -17.29 3.47 6.83
CA GLU A 69 -17.48 2.15 6.22
C GLU A 69 -18.76 2.12 5.39
N SER A 70 -19.85 2.67 5.94
CA SER A 70 -21.14 2.79 5.27
C SER A 70 -21.00 3.61 3.99
N LYS A 71 -20.36 4.79 4.06
CA LYS A 71 -20.14 5.66 2.90
C LYS A 71 -19.26 5.00 1.84
N ALA A 72 -18.19 4.32 2.24
CA ALA A 72 -17.33 3.56 1.32
C ALA A 72 -18.12 2.45 0.62
N SER A 73 -18.95 1.72 1.35
CA SER A 73 -19.81 0.65 0.83
C SER A 73 -20.78 1.18 -0.24
N LEU A 74 -21.41 2.33 0.01
CA LEU A 74 -22.32 2.98 -0.92
C LEU A 74 -21.61 3.48 -2.19
N VAL A 75 -20.42 4.06 -2.05
CA VAL A 75 -19.61 4.51 -3.20
C VAL A 75 -19.22 3.34 -4.10
N VAL A 76 -18.83 2.21 -3.50
CA VAL A 76 -18.50 0.99 -4.26
C VAL A 76 -19.75 0.43 -4.94
N LEU A 77 -20.88 0.35 -4.24
CA LEU A 77 -22.14 -0.10 -4.82
C LEU A 77 -22.55 0.76 -6.02
N LEU A 78 -22.46 2.09 -5.88
CA LEU A 78 -22.72 3.02 -6.98
C LEU A 78 -21.84 2.73 -8.19
N ASN A 79 -20.53 2.55 -7.99
CA ASN A 79 -19.61 2.25 -9.09
C ASN A 79 -19.95 0.91 -9.76
N LYS A 80 -20.27 -0.12 -8.98
CA LYS A 80 -20.66 -1.44 -9.50
C LYS A 80 -21.93 -1.38 -10.34
N LEU A 81 -22.93 -0.61 -9.92
CA LEU A 81 -24.19 -0.41 -10.66
C LEU A 81 -23.99 0.37 -11.97
N LEU A 82 -23.10 1.37 -11.96
CA LEU A 82 -22.72 2.11 -13.17
C LEU A 82 -22.03 1.20 -14.19
N LEU A 83 -21.24 0.23 -13.73
CA LEU A 83 -20.57 -0.76 -14.59
C LEU A 83 -21.53 -1.79 -15.18
N SER A 84 -22.56 -2.21 -14.42
CA SER A 84 -23.55 -3.21 -14.87
C SER A 84 -24.70 -2.62 -15.71
N SER A 85 -24.73 -1.30 -15.96
CA SER A 85 -25.84 -0.61 -16.66
C SER A 85 -27.21 -0.89 -16.02
N SER A 86 -27.24 -0.96 -14.69
CA SER A 86 -28.41 -1.25 -13.85
C SER A 86 -29.38 -0.06 -13.73
N SER A 87 -30.49 -0.22 -13.00
CA SER A 87 -31.59 0.76 -12.88
C SER A 87 -31.11 2.20 -12.62
N SER A 88 -31.55 3.14 -13.46
CA SER A 88 -31.27 4.59 -13.30
C SER A 88 -31.80 5.16 -11.99
N ALA A 89 -32.90 4.63 -11.45
CA ALA A 89 -33.48 5.10 -10.21
C ALA A 89 -32.57 4.80 -9.00
N ALA A 90 -31.98 3.61 -8.95
CA ALA A 90 -31.08 3.19 -7.87
C ALA A 90 -29.79 4.04 -7.85
N VAL A 91 -29.25 4.37 -9.03
CA VAL A 91 -28.05 5.22 -9.17
C VAL A 91 -28.30 6.63 -8.64
N THR A 92 -29.44 7.26 -8.99
CA THR A 92 -29.78 8.61 -8.53
C THR A 92 -30.04 8.62 -7.01
N GLN A 93 -30.80 7.66 -6.50
CA GLN A 93 -31.06 7.54 -5.05
C GLN A 93 -29.75 7.38 -4.26
N LEU A 94 -28.86 6.48 -4.70
CA LEU A 94 -27.57 6.27 -4.04
C LEU A 94 -26.68 7.52 -4.07
N PHE A 95 -26.64 8.23 -5.20
CA PHE A 95 -25.85 9.44 -5.32
C PHE A 95 -26.33 10.54 -4.35
N ASP A 96 -27.65 10.72 -4.24
CA ASP A 96 -28.25 11.68 -3.30
C ASP A 96 -27.98 11.27 -1.84
N ILE A 97 -28.04 9.97 -1.53
CA ILE A 97 -27.71 9.44 -0.20
C ILE A 97 -26.23 9.64 0.15
N ILE A 98 -25.30 9.54 -0.81
CA ILE A 98 -23.87 9.75 -0.54
C ILE A 98 -23.55 11.23 -0.30
N LEU A 99 -24.32 12.13 -0.94
CA LEU A 99 -24.17 13.58 -0.82
C LEU A 99 -24.80 14.15 0.46
N ASN A 100 -25.94 13.62 0.88
CA ASN A 100 -26.61 13.98 2.14
C ASN A 100 -26.02 13.11 3.26
N ASP A 101 -25.36 13.74 4.23
CA ASP A 101 -24.55 13.06 5.26
C ASP A 101 -25.16 11.74 5.77
N VAL A 102 -24.38 10.65 5.70
CA VAL A 102 -24.81 9.25 5.96
C VAL A 102 -25.41 9.05 7.36
N SER A 103 -25.07 9.94 8.30
CA SER A 103 -25.61 10.02 9.66
C SER A 103 -27.11 10.34 9.74
N SER A 104 -27.74 10.76 8.63
CA SER A 104 -29.18 11.06 8.55
C SER A 104 -30.04 9.95 7.92
N ILE A 105 -29.43 8.83 7.51
CA ILE A 105 -30.13 7.75 6.82
C ILE A 105 -30.97 6.94 7.82
N SER A 106 -32.28 6.86 7.59
CA SER A 106 -33.13 5.86 8.23
C SER A 106 -32.75 4.47 7.68
N PHE A 107 -32.28 3.58 8.55
CA PHE A 107 -31.85 2.20 8.23
C PHE A 107 -32.93 1.31 7.59
N ASP A 108 -34.17 1.80 7.50
CA ASP A 108 -35.32 1.20 6.82
C ASP A 108 -35.46 1.62 5.34
N SER A 109 -34.59 2.48 4.82
CA SER A 109 -34.64 2.86 3.41
C SER A 109 -34.36 1.65 2.51
N THR A 110 -35.13 1.54 1.43
CA THR A 110 -34.99 0.45 0.45
C THR A 110 -34.47 1.01 -0.86
N ILE A 111 -33.56 0.30 -1.51
CA ILE A 111 -33.16 0.58 -2.89
C ILE A 111 -33.80 -0.47 -3.78
N ASP A 112 -34.56 0.00 -4.76
CA ASP A 112 -35.17 -0.88 -5.77
C ASP A 112 -34.09 -1.47 -6.69
N GLY A 113 -34.03 -2.81 -6.77
CA GLY A 113 -33.21 -3.52 -7.76
C GLY A 113 -31.80 -3.91 -7.32
N VAL A 114 -31.52 -3.91 -6.01
CA VAL A 114 -30.27 -4.43 -5.43
C VAL A 114 -30.59 -5.63 -4.54
N SER A 115 -29.91 -6.76 -4.73
CA SER A 115 -30.09 -7.92 -3.84
C SER A 115 -29.33 -7.73 -2.53
N PRO A 116 -29.78 -8.31 -1.39
CA PRO A 116 -29.05 -8.26 -0.13
C PRO A 116 -27.61 -8.78 -0.24
N GLY A 117 -27.39 -9.82 -1.05
CA GLY A 117 -26.06 -10.39 -1.29
C GLY A 117 -25.12 -9.44 -2.03
N ASP A 118 -25.63 -8.68 -3.01
CA ASP A 118 -24.84 -7.67 -3.73
C ASP A 118 -24.43 -6.53 -2.80
N PHE A 119 -25.33 -6.15 -1.89
CA PHE A 119 -25.04 -5.16 -0.86
C PHE A 119 -23.94 -5.64 0.10
N SER A 120 -24.03 -6.89 0.60
CA SER A 120 -22.99 -7.46 1.47
C SER A 120 -21.62 -7.51 0.78
N VAL A 121 -21.56 -7.89 -0.50
CA VAL A 121 -20.30 -7.89 -1.27
C VAL A 121 -19.77 -6.47 -1.46
N ALA A 122 -20.64 -5.49 -1.74
CA ALA A 122 -20.25 -4.09 -1.83
C ALA A 122 -19.75 -3.55 -0.49
N ALA A 123 -20.36 -3.96 0.63
CA ALA A 123 -19.92 -3.60 1.97
C ALA A 123 -18.53 -4.14 2.30
N ILE A 124 -18.31 -5.44 2.05
CA ILE A 124 -16.99 -6.07 2.23
C ILE A 124 -15.95 -5.40 1.33
N SER A 125 -16.31 -5.06 0.08
CA SER A 125 -15.42 -4.37 -0.87
C SER A 125 -15.09 -2.94 -0.43
N GLY A 126 -16.07 -2.21 0.12
CA GLY A 126 -15.90 -0.86 0.65
C GLY A 126 -14.97 -0.83 1.87
N ILE A 127 -15.19 -1.76 2.82
CA ILE A 127 -14.30 -1.94 3.98
C ILE A 127 -12.90 -2.37 3.53
N SER A 128 -12.80 -3.28 2.56
CA SER A 128 -11.51 -3.70 1.97
C SER A 128 -10.75 -2.55 1.32
N ALA A 129 -11.44 -1.58 0.71
CA ALA A 129 -10.82 -0.38 0.16
C ALA A 129 -10.24 0.56 1.23
N ILE A 130 -10.96 0.74 2.34
CA ILE A 130 -10.44 1.47 3.51
C ILE A 130 -9.21 0.76 4.08
N LEU A 131 -9.31 -0.55 4.29
CA LEU A 131 -8.22 -1.39 4.79
C LEU A 131 -6.99 -1.34 3.88
N ASP A 132 -7.18 -1.44 2.56
CA ASP A 132 -6.09 -1.36 1.58
C ASP A 132 -5.35 -0.04 1.64
N HIS A 133 -6.09 1.08 1.59
CA HIS A 133 -5.48 2.41 1.61
C HIS A 133 -4.67 2.65 2.89
N ARG A 134 -5.27 2.33 4.04
CA ARG A 134 -4.66 2.53 5.36
C ARG A 134 -3.50 1.58 5.62
N SER A 135 -3.63 0.30 5.27
CA SER A 135 -2.54 -0.68 5.44
C SER A 135 -1.36 -0.36 4.53
N SER A 136 -1.63 0.10 3.30
CA SER A 136 -0.59 0.58 2.39
C SER A 136 0.17 1.79 2.96
N ALA A 137 -0.54 2.75 3.55
CA ALA A 137 0.08 3.89 4.22
C ALA A 137 0.89 3.45 5.46
N LEU A 138 0.31 2.58 6.29
CA LEU A 138 0.96 2.03 7.48
C LEU A 138 2.26 1.30 7.11
N SER A 139 2.28 0.54 6.01
CA SER A 139 3.46 -0.21 5.55
C SER A 139 4.68 0.67 5.26
N VAL A 140 4.48 1.95 4.94
CA VAL A 140 5.55 2.92 4.73
C VAL A 140 6.06 3.48 6.07
N ILE A 141 5.16 3.71 7.02
CA ILE A 141 5.47 4.36 8.29
C ILE A 141 6.12 3.38 9.29
N ILE A 142 5.67 2.12 9.34
CA ILE A 142 6.11 1.16 10.37
C ILE A 142 7.62 0.93 10.39
N ASP A 143 8.29 0.96 9.23
CA ASP A 143 9.73 0.74 9.14
C ASP A 143 10.52 1.96 9.62
N ALA A 144 10.00 3.15 9.33
CA ALA A 144 10.53 4.40 9.86
C ALA A 144 10.39 4.48 11.38
N VAL A 145 9.23 4.08 11.91
CA VAL A 145 8.98 4.00 13.36
C VAL A 145 9.87 2.95 14.01
N ALA A 146 9.98 1.75 13.42
CA ALA A 146 10.85 0.70 13.95
C ALA A 146 12.33 1.15 13.96
N ALA A 147 12.79 1.89 12.95
CA ALA A 147 14.15 2.44 12.93
C ALA A 147 14.37 3.44 14.08
N LEU A 148 13.42 4.35 14.34
CA LEU A 148 13.48 5.25 15.50
C LEU A 148 13.56 4.47 16.82
N SER A 149 12.71 3.45 16.98
CA SER A 149 12.71 2.58 18.16
C SER A 149 14.01 1.80 18.31
N CYS A 150 14.62 1.32 17.23
CA CYS A 150 15.92 0.63 17.27
C CYS A 150 17.01 1.55 17.84
N GLU A 151 17.03 2.83 17.44
CA GLU A 151 17.98 3.80 18.00
C GLU A 151 17.68 4.15 19.45
N ALA A 152 16.40 4.36 19.79
CA ALA A 152 15.98 4.70 21.15
C ALA A 152 16.34 3.59 22.15
N LEU A 153 16.20 2.33 21.73
CA LEU A 153 16.57 1.15 22.51
C LEU A 153 18.07 0.86 22.49
N GLY A 154 18.82 1.46 21.55
CA GLY A 154 20.20 1.09 21.24
C GLY A 154 20.37 -0.38 20.85
N ALA A 155 19.38 -0.92 20.14
CA ALA A 155 19.22 -2.35 19.86
C ALA A 155 20.28 -2.90 18.90
N ASP A 156 20.52 -4.21 18.96
CA ASP A 156 21.34 -4.93 17.98
C ASP A 156 20.59 -5.05 16.64
N ILE A 157 21.22 -4.55 15.58
CA ILE A 157 20.66 -4.53 14.22
C ILE A 157 21.17 -5.68 13.35
N SER A 158 21.82 -6.68 13.94
CA SER A 158 22.28 -7.90 13.26
C SER A 158 21.17 -8.61 12.47
N ALA A 159 19.94 -8.62 13.00
CA ALA A 159 18.76 -9.20 12.34
C ALA A 159 18.41 -8.56 10.98
N PHE A 160 18.87 -7.34 10.71
CA PHE A 160 18.66 -6.65 9.44
C PHE A 160 19.76 -6.97 8.40
N ASN A 161 20.75 -7.82 8.72
CA ASN A 161 21.77 -8.26 7.77
C ASN A 161 21.27 -9.43 6.91
N LEU A 162 20.21 -9.16 6.13
CA LEU A 162 19.62 -10.13 5.22
C LEU A 162 20.14 -9.91 3.80
N ASN A 163 20.49 -11.00 3.13
CA ASN A 163 20.96 -10.98 1.75
C ASN A 163 19.94 -11.69 0.85
N ASP A 164 19.76 -11.15 -0.36
CA ASP A 164 19.02 -11.85 -1.42
C ASP A 164 19.91 -12.95 -2.02
N SER A 165 19.51 -14.23 -1.94
CA SER A 165 20.17 -15.34 -2.66
C SER A 165 20.12 -15.11 -4.18
N GLY A 166 19.14 -14.31 -4.64
CA GLY A 166 18.93 -13.88 -6.00
C GLY A 166 18.58 -15.02 -6.96
N ASP A 167 18.24 -16.20 -6.45
CA ASP A 167 17.56 -17.26 -7.21
C ASP A 167 16.08 -16.90 -7.48
N GLY A 168 15.64 -15.70 -7.07
CA GLY A 168 14.28 -15.22 -7.21
C GLY A 168 13.30 -15.78 -6.18
N SER A 169 13.75 -16.66 -5.30
CA SER A 169 12.94 -17.40 -4.32
C SER A 169 13.05 -16.85 -2.90
N THR A 170 13.75 -15.74 -2.70
CA THR A 170 13.81 -15.04 -1.41
C THR A 170 12.52 -14.29 -1.11
N ALA A 171 12.23 -14.14 0.19
CA ALA A 171 11.19 -13.25 0.67
C ALA A 171 11.60 -11.78 0.42
N LYS A 172 11.31 -11.28 -0.78
CA LYS A 172 11.74 -9.95 -1.26
C LYS A 172 11.34 -8.83 -0.29
N ASP A 173 10.12 -8.86 0.26
CA ASP A 173 9.66 -7.83 1.18
C ASP A 173 10.43 -7.84 2.51
N VAL A 174 10.80 -9.02 3.02
CA VAL A 174 11.62 -9.16 4.24
C VAL A 174 13.01 -8.56 4.04
N VAL A 175 13.65 -8.83 2.90
CA VAL A 175 14.94 -8.24 2.53
C VAL A 175 14.80 -6.73 2.29
N SER A 176 13.69 -6.28 1.69
CA SER A 176 13.40 -4.87 1.46
C SER A 176 13.28 -4.11 2.78
N VAL A 177 12.48 -4.61 3.74
CA VAL A 177 12.35 -4.00 5.08
C VAL A 177 13.73 -3.88 5.73
N ALA A 178 14.52 -4.96 5.69
CA ALA A 178 15.84 -4.96 6.29
C ALA A 178 16.77 -3.92 5.66
N THR A 179 16.65 -3.72 4.35
CA THR A 179 17.41 -2.72 3.63
C THR A 179 16.95 -1.29 3.96
N ASP A 180 15.65 -1.05 4.00
CA ASP A 180 15.06 0.27 4.29
C ASP A 180 15.39 0.74 5.71
N VAL A 181 15.30 -0.17 6.70
CA VAL A 181 15.70 0.12 8.09
C VAL A 181 17.20 0.43 8.17
N LYS A 182 18.06 -0.32 7.46
CA LYS A 182 19.51 -0.01 7.42
C LYS A 182 19.82 1.33 6.76
N ILE A 183 19.04 1.72 5.75
CA ILE A 183 19.14 3.05 5.12
C ILE A 183 18.83 4.14 6.16
N LEU A 184 17.74 3.98 6.91
CA LEU A 184 17.32 4.95 7.94
C LEU A 184 18.38 5.09 9.05
N LEU A 185 18.96 3.97 9.48
CA LEU A 185 19.95 3.87 10.54
C LEU A 185 21.39 4.16 10.10
N ASN A 186 21.60 4.52 8.83
CA ASN A 186 22.94 4.68 8.27
C ASN A 186 23.76 5.73 9.02
N GLY A 187 24.92 5.32 9.53
CA GLY A 187 25.84 6.16 10.29
C GLY A 187 25.51 6.30 11.78
N SER A 188 24.45 5.65 12.26
CA SER A 188 24.08 5.67 13.68
C SER A 188 25.19 5.09 14.55
N LYS A 189 25.47 5.77 15.66
CA LYS A 189 26.29 5.26 16.77
C LYS A 189 25.43 4.87 17.98
N PHE A 190 24.11 4.82 17.84
CA PHE A 190 23.20 4.48 18.94
C PHE A 190 22.75 3.02 18.91
N VAL A 191 22.69 2.42 17.73
CA VAL A 191 22.46 0.98 17.56
C VAL A 191 23.69 0.14 17.94
N ASN A 192 23.48 -1.15 18.20
CA ASN A 192 24.49 -2.13 18.64
C ASN A 192 25.18 -1.78 19.97
N LYS A 193 24.46 -1.12 20.89
CA LYS A 193 24.97 -0.78 22.23
C LYS A 193 24.45 -1.71 23.31
N ASN A 194 23.21 -2.16 23.18
CA ASN A 194 22.52 -3.01 24.13
C ASN A 194 22.24 -4.37 23.49
N SER A 195 22.32 -5.45 24.28
CA SER A 195 22.02 -6.82 23.83
C SER A 195 20.50 -7.12 23.76
N ASP A 196 19.66 -6.11 23.56
CA ASP A 196 18.19 -6.25 23.59
C ASP A 196 17.67 -6.71 22.21
N GLU A 197 18.25 -7.80 21.70
CA GLU A 197 18.00 -8.37 20.37
C GLU A 197 16.54 -8.81 20.19
N VAL A 198 15.92 -9.32 21.28
CA VAL A 198 14.57 -9.90 21.27
C VAL A 198 13.49 -8.92 20.84
N ALA A 199 13.68 -7.61 21.08
CA ALA A 199 12.67 -6.60 20.77
C ALA A 199 12.59 -6.25 19.27
N VAL A 200 13.68 -6.47 18.53
CA VAL A 200 13.83 -5.98 17.14
C VAL A 200 14.11 -7.10 16.14
N SER A 201 14.49 -8.30 16.59
CA SER A 201 14.87 -9.41 15.71
C SER A 201 13.75 -9.89 14.78
N SER A 202 12.49 -9.77 15.20
CA SER A 202 11.33 -10.16 14.41
C SER A 202 10.85 -9.08 13.43
N VAL A 203 11.38 -7.85 13.49
CA VAL A 203 10.94 -6.72 12.65
C VAL A 203 10.99 -7.05 11.16
N PRO A 204 12.13 -7.54 10.58
CA PRO A 204 12.20 -7.80 9.14
C PRO A 204 11.13 -8.79 8.67
N VAL A 205 10.92 -9.86 9.44
CA VAL A 205 10.01 -10.94 9.07
C VAL A 205 8.55 -10.49 9.17
N VAL A 206 8.17 -9.87 10.30
CA VAL A 206 6.78 -9.46 10.54
C VAL A 206 6.38 -8.31 9.61
N HIS A 207 7.21 -7.27 9.50
CA HIS A 207 6.93 -6.14 8.59
C HIS A 207 6.99 -6.58 7.12
N GLY A 208 7.92 -7.48 6.77
CA GLY A 208 8.02 -8.02 5.42
C GLY A 208 6.77 -8.81 5.03
N LYS A 209 6.26 -9.66 5.93
CA LYS A 209 4.99 -10.38 5.72
C LYS A 209 3.80 -9.44 5.64
N PHE A 210 3.77 -8.39 6.45
CA PHE A 210 2.74 -7.35 6.36
C PHE A 210 2.76 -6.64 5.00
N ARG A 211 3.94 -6.23 4.49
CA ARG A 211 4.09 -5.62 3.16
C ARG A 211 3.62 -6.56 2.04
N GLU A 212 3.99 -7.83 2.10
CA GLU A 212 3.54 -8.86 1.14
C GLU A 212 2.01 -8.96 1.09
N ILE A 213 1.37 -9.02 2.26
CA ILE A 213 -0.09 -9.10 2.37
C ILE A 213 -0.77 -7.81 1.94
N CYS A 214 -0.18 -6.64 2.22
CA CYS A 214 -0.68 -5.36 1.70
C CYS A 214 -0.69 -5.35 0.16
N ARG A 215 0.34 -5.88 -0.50
CA ARG A 215 0.35 -5.99 -1.98
C ARG A 215 -0.73 -6.93 -2.50
N LEU A 216 -0.93 -8.07 -1.82
CA LEU A 216 -2.01 -9.01 -2.15
C LEU A 216 -3.38 -8.34 -2.01
N LEU A 217 -3.62 -7.66 -0.88
CA LEU A 217 -4.84 -6.91 -0.63
C LEU A 217 -5.06 -5.82 -1.68
N HIS A 218 -4.02 -5.06 -2.03
CA HIS A 218 -4.10 -4.01 -3.04
C HIS A 218 -4.55 -4.55 -4.40
N SER A 219 -3.91 -5.63 -4.87
CA SER A 219 -4.26 -6.26 -6.14
C SER A 219 -5.70 -6.81 -6.14
N SER A 220 -6.10 -7.49 -5.06
CA SER A 220 -7.44 -8.07 -4.90
C SER A 220 -8.51 -6.99 -4.84
N THR A 221 -8.35 -6.00 -3.97
CA THR A 221 -9.28 -4.86 -3.81
C THR A 221 -9.44 -4.09 -5.10
N ARG A 222 -8.35 -3.85 -5.86
CA ARG A 222 -8.42 -3.10 -7.13
C ARG A 222 -9.29 -3.80 -8.17
N VAL A 223 -9.22 -5.13 -8.25
CA VAL A 223 -10.11 -5.94 -9.11
C VAL A 223 -11.56 -5.82 -8.63
N GLN A 224 -11.79 -5.94 -7.32
CA GLN A 224 -13.15 -5.93 -6.77
C GLN A 224 -13.84 -4.57 -6.85
N LEU A 225 -13.11 -3.48 -6.70
CA LEU A 225 -13.64 -2.13 -6.87
C LEU A 225 -14.17 -1.86 -8.28
N ASN A 226 -13.63 -2.56 -9.28
CA ASN A 226 -13.90 -2.33 -10.69
C ASN A 226 -14.59 -3.53 -11.38
N SER A 227 -15.12 -4.49 -10.61
CA SER A 227 -15.95 -5.59 -11.11
C SER A 227 -17.44 -5.22 -11.08
N ALA A 228 -18.19 -5.58 -12.13
CA ALA A 228 -19.63 -5.36 -12.21
C ALA A 228 -20.43 -6.28 -11.24
N VAL A 229 -21.68 -5.93 -10.95
CA VAL A 229 -22.60 -6.79 -10.15
C VAL A 229 -22.96 -8.05 -10.95
N VAL A 230 -22.82 -9.24 -10.34
CA VAL A 230 -23.24 -10.52 -10.94
C VAL A 230 -24.53 -10.96 -10.25
N SER A 231 -25.67 -10.57 -10.80
CA SER A 231 -27.01 -10.70 -10.20
C SER A 231 -27.58 -12.13 -10.14
N ASN A 232 -26.81 -13.18 -10.45
CA ASN A 232 -27.25 -14.57 -10.36
C ASN A 232 -26.22 -15.43 -9.62
N SER A 233 -26.59 -15.91 -8.42
CA SER A 233 -26.04 -17.05 -7.65
C SER A 233 -24.53 -17.10 -7.31
N GLY A 234 -23.71 -16.10 -7.64
CA GLY A 234 -22.25 -16.14 -7.47
C GLY A 234 -21.62 -15.31 -6.34
N SER A 235 -22.41 -14.63 -5.49
CA SER A 235 -21.90 -13.65 -4.51
C SER A 235 -21.07 -14.25 -3.36
N SER A 236 -21.36 -15.49 -2.94
CA SER A 236 -20.66 -16.17 -1.84
C SER A 236 -19.17 -16.42 -2.13
N GLY A 237 -18.83 -16.84 -3.36
CA GLY A 237 -17.43 -17.11 -3.74
C GLY A 237 -16.55 -15.85 -3.73
N THR A 238 -17.10 -14.72 -4.20
CA THR A 238 -16.41 -13.42 -4.18
C THR A 238 -16.17 -12.93 -2.76
N ALA A 239 -17.18 -12.99 -1.90
CA ALA A 239 -17.05 -12.60 -0.49
C ALA A 239 -15.98 -13.46 0.23
N SER A 240 -16.04 -14.78 0.07
CA SER A 240 -15.09 -15.73 0.66
C SER A 240 -13.64 -15.46 0.23
N ALA A 241 -13.41 -15.19 -1.07
CA ALA A 241 -12.09 -14.87 -1.60
C ALA A 241 -11.51 -13.56 -1.01
N ILE A 242 -12.34 -12.53 -0.86
CA ILE A 242 -11.94 -11.27 -0.20
C ILE A 242 -11.60 -11.55 1.27
N CYS A 243 -12.47 -12.26 1.97
CA CYS A 243 -12.28 -12.58 3.39
C CYS A 243 -11.03 -13.40 3.66
N THR A 244 -10.60 -14.26 2.72
CA THR A 244 -9.32 -14.99 2.82
C THR A 244 -8.12 -14.03 2.87
N THR A 245 -8.15 -13.00 2.03
CA THR A 245 -7.10 -11.97 2.00
C THR A 245 -7.14 -11.11 3.27
N LEU A 246 -8.34 -10.73 3.72
CA LEU A 246 -8.53 -9.98 4.96
C LEU A 246 -8.12 -10.76 6.21
N PHE A 247 -8.31 -12.08 6.23
CA PHE A 247 -7.88 -12.93 7.34
C PHE A 247 -6.35 -12.96 7.44
N SER A 248 -5.67 -13.07 6.28
CA SER A 248 -4.21 -12.96 6.22
C SER A 248 -3.74 -11.60 6.75
N LEU A 249 -4.42 -10.51 6.37
CA LEU A 249 -4.15 -9.18 6.90
C LEU A 249 -4.33 -9.13 8.42
N ALA A 250 -5.41 -9.69 8.96
CA ALA A 250 -5.70 -9.69 10.39
C ALA A 250 -4.59 -10.38 11.20
N VAL A 251 -4.08 -11.52 10.72
CA VAL A 251 -2.95 -12.22 11.36
C VAL A 251 -1.71 -11.34 11.36
N ALA A 252 -1.36 -10.74 10.21
CA ALA A 252 -0.19 -9.86 10.12
C ALA A 252 -0.32 -8.61 10.99
N LEU A 253 -1.52 -8.01 11.09
CA LEU A 253 -1.80 -6.86 11.94
C LEU A 253 -1.65 -7.21 13.43
N LYS A 254 -2.15 -8.37 13.86
CA LYS A 254 -1.99 -8.85 15.23
C LYS A 254 -0.51 -8.98 15.59
N ASP A 255 0.28 -9.60 14.73
CA ASP A 255 1.72 -9.79 14.98
C ASP A 255 2.47 -8.46 14.98
N LEU A 256 2.15 -7.57 14.03
CA LEU A 256 2.69 -6.21 13.95
C LEU A 256 2.38 -5.39 15.21
N GLY A 257 1.13 -5.40 15.68
CA GLY A 257 0.72 -4.70 16.89
C GLY A 257 1.44 -5.22 18.14
N ASN A 258 1.60 -6.53 18.27
CA ASN A 258 2.32 -7.13 19.40
C ASN A 258 3.79 -6.71 19.44
N ILE A 259 4.51 -6.77 18.31
CA ILE A 259 5.93 -6.38 18.28
C ILE A 259 6.11 -4.87 18.47
N SER A 260 5.20 -4.06 17.91
CA SER A 260 5.22 -2.60 18.06
C SER A 260 5.00 -2.17 19.51
N TYR A 261 3.97 -2.74 20.17
CA TYR A 261 3.72 -2.51 21.60
C TYR A 261 4.92 -2.91 22.47
N ASN A 262 5.53 -4.06 22.16
CA ASN A 262 6.69 -4.58 22.87
C ASN A 262 7.94 -3.68 22.75
N ARG A 263 8.13 -2.99 21.61
CA ARG A 263 9.19 -2.00 21.44
C ARG A 263 8.85 -0.69 22.16
N ALA A 264 7.61 -0.23 22.04
CA ALA A 264 7.13 0.97 22.72
C ALA A 264 7.31 0.86 24.25
N LYS A 265 6.89 -0.27 24.85
CA LYS A 265 6.99 -0.53 26.29
C LYS A 265 8.45 -0.60 26.80
N ARG A 266 9.39 -1.07 25.97
CA ARG A 266 10.81 -1.19 26.34
C ARG A 266 11.57 0.13 26.22
N THR A 267 11.01 1.10 25.50
CA THR A 267 11.65 2.40 25.30
C THR A 267 11.65 3.15 26.63
N ARG A 268 12.84 3.57 27.08
CA ARG A 268 13.05 4.17 28.41
C ARG A 268 12.70 5.66 28.37
N ASP A 269 11.46 5.98 28.68
CA ASP A 269 11.06 7.34 29.06
C ASP A 269 10.04 7.32 30.21
N ASP A 270 10.50 7.75 31.40
CA ASP A 270 9.70 7.79 32.63
C ASP A 270 8.50 8.76 32.51
N GLY A 271 8.57 9.75 31.62
CA GLY A 271 7.49 10.73 31.43
C GLY A 271 6.28 10.19 30.66
N ILE A 272 6.50 9.30 29.68
CA ILE A 272 5.44 8.78 28.79
C ILE A 272 4.98 7.39 29.18
N SER A 273 5.80 6.63 29.90
CA SER A 273 5.48 5.24 30.28
C SER A 273 4.12 5.11 31.00
N ALA A 274 3.78 6.05 31.89
CA ALA A 274 2.48 6.07 32.56
C ALA A 274 1.30 6.33 31.61
N MET A 275 1.44 7.27 30.67
CA MET A 275 0.42 7.57 29.66
C MET A 275 0.25 6.41 28.67
N LEU A 276 1.35 5.82 28.21
CA LEU A 276 1.33 4.66 27.33
C LEU A 276 0.59 3.48 27.98
N GLN A 277 0.82 3.19 29.27
CA GLN A 277 0.11 2.10 29.95
C GLN A 277 -1.40 2.33 30.11
N LYS A 278 -1.83 3.60 30.10
CA LYS A 278 -3.22 4.02 30.26
C LYS A 278 -3.96 4.14 28.94
N GLU A 279 -3.34 4.71 27.91
CA GLU A 279 -4.00 5.13 26.66
C GLU A 279 -3.64 4.27 25.44
N CYS A 280 -2.49 3.59 25.44
CA CYS A 280 -2.12 2.69 24.35
C CYS A 280 -2.92 1.38 24.43
N PRO A 281 -3.53 0.91 23.33
CA PRO A 281 -4.23 -0.37 23.31
C PRO A 281 -3.32 -1.52 23.74
N ARG A 282 -3.82 -2.39 24.62
CA ARG A 282 -3.03 -3.48 25.19
C ARG A 282 -3.06 -4.73 24.29
N PRO A 283 -2.01 -5.57 24.30
CA PRO A 283 -2.00 -6.85 23.59
C PRO A 283 -3.22 -7.74 23.91
N ASP A 284 -3.76 -7.68 25.13
CA ASP A 284 -4.96 -8.43 25.50
C ASP A 284 -6.22 -7.94 24.77
N GLN A 285 -6.34 -6.62 24.53
CA GLN A 285 -7.44 -6.05 23.74
C GLN A 285 -7.29 -6.45 22.27
N LEU A 286 -6.07 -6.41 21.74
CA LEU A 286 -5.75 -6.87 20.39
C LEU A 286 -6.14 -8.34 20.20
N LYS A 287 -5.83 -9.18 21.20
CA LYS A 287 -6.20 -10.60 21.24
C LYS A 287 -7.72 -10.81 21.33
N ALA A 288 -8.43 -9.97 22.09
CA ALA A 288 -9.88 -10.06 22.21
C ALA A 288 -10.59 -9.73 20.89
N VAL A 289 -10.19 -8.64 20.21
CA VAL A 289 -10.70 -8.31 18.86
C VAL A 289 -10.34 -9.41 17.86
N PHE A 290 -9.12 -9.97 17.94
CA PHE A 290 -8.73 -11.09 17.10
C PHE A 290 -9.53 -12.38 17.37
N ALA A 291 -9.98 -12.61 18.60
CA ALA A 291 -10.88 -13.72 18.89
C ALA A 291 -12.27 -13.48 18.28
N SER A 292 -12.80 -12.26 18.39
CA SER A 292 -14.09 -11.86 17.78
C SER A 292 -14.09 -12.05 16.27
N LEU A 293 -13.04 -11.60 15.57
CA LEU A 293 -12.97 -11.74 14.12
C LEU A 293 -12.88 -13.22 13.70
N VAL A 294 -12.17 -14.07 14.46
CA VAL A 294 -12.11 -15.51 14.17
C VAL A 294 -13.48 -16.16 14.31
N SER A 295 -14.25 -15.80 15.35
CA SER A 295 -15.64 -16.28 15.47
C SER A 295 -16.51 -15.79 14.31
N ALA A 296 -16.48 -14.49 14.00
CA ALA A 296 -17.29 -13.93 12.90
C ALA A 296 -16.94 -14.55 11.53
N HIS A 297 -15.67 -14.88 11.30
CA HIS A 297 -15.25 -15.59 10.08
C HIS A 297 -15.79 -17.02 10.04
N SER A 298 -15.75 -17.72 11.16
CA SER A 298 -16.21 -19.12 11.29
C SER A 298 -17.74 -19.23 11.14
N ASP A 299 -18.46 -18.22 11.61
CA ASP A 299 -19.92 -18.12 11.53
C ASP A 299 -20.40 -17.55 10.17
N GLU A 300 -19.49 -17.33 9.21
CA GLU A 300 -19.75 -16.73 7.89
C GLU A 300 -20.38 -15.32 7.94
N GLU A 301 -20.21 -14.61 9.06
CA GLU A 301 -20.64 -13.21 9.26
C GLU A 301 -19.63 -12.23 8.61
N TYR A 302 -19.45 -12.33 7.28
CA TYR A 302 -18.35 -11.67 6.57
C TYR A 302 -18.30 -10.13 6.68
N VAL A 303 -19.44 -9.47 6.81
CA VAL A 303 -19.49 -8.00 6.99
C VAL A 303 -18.94 -7.61 8.36
N LYS A 304 -19.40 -8.29 9.42
CA LYS A 304 -18.90 -8.08 10.79
C LYS A 304 -17.43 -8.48 10.90
N PHE A 305 -17.04 -9.60 10.29
CA PHE A 305 -15.65 -9.99 10.19
C PHE A 305 -14.80 -8.87 9.58
N SER A 306 -15.23 -8.29 8.45
CA SER A 306 -14.50 -7.19 7.79
C SER A 306 -14.41 -5.93 8.68
N HIS A 307 -15.48 -5.61 9.39
CA HIS A 307 -15.50 -4.52 10.39
C HIS A 307 -14.51 -4.78 11.54
N ASP A 308 -14.47 -6.00 12.08
CA ASP A 308 -13.55 -6.37 13.15
C ASP A 308 -12.08 -6.28 12.68
N VAL A 309 -11.80 -6.60 11.41
CA VAL A 309 -10.47 -6.41 10.80
C VAL A 309 -10.09 -4.92 10.73
N ASN A 310 -11.04 -4.04 10.37
CA ASN A 310 -10.80 -2.59 10.38
C ASN A 310 -10.61 -2.04 11.80
N SER A 311 -11.38 -2.53 12.77
CA SER A 311 -11.19 -2.22 14.20
C SER A 311 -9.81 -2.66 14.69
N LEU A 312 -9.32 -3.82 14.25
CA LEU A 312 -7.97 -4.30 14.53
C LEU A 312 -6.90 -3.37 13.92
N LEU A 313 -7.05 -2.97 12.66
CA LEU A 313 -6.14 -2.03 12.00
C LEU A 313 -6.04 -0.70 12.74
N VAL A 314 -7.18 -0.11 13.12
CA VAL A 314 -7.24 1.14 13.91
C VAL A 314 -6.47 0.98 15.23
N MET A 315 -6.60 -0.17 15.89
CA MET A 315 -5.89 -0.46 17.13
C MET A 315 -4.37 -0.54 16.91
N VAL A 316 -3.93 -1.19 15.83
CA VAL A 316 -2.51 -1.34 15.48
C VAL A 316 -1.89 0.00 15.09
N GLU A 317 -2.58 0.82 14.30
CA GLU A 317 -2.11 2.18 13.96
C GLU A 317 -1.90 3.01 15.23
N LYS A 318 -2.83 2.95 16.20
CA LYS A 318 -2.65 3.62 17.50
C LYS A 318 -1.42 3.11 18.24
N ILE A 319 -1.20 1.79 18.28
CA ILE A 319 -0.01 1.20 18.92
C ILE A 319 1.27 1.71 18.25
N VAL A 320 1.32 1.74 16.91
CA VAL A 320 2.46 2.26 16.13
C VAL A 320 2.68 3.74 16.40
N SER A 321 1.61 4.54 16.54
CA SER A 321 1.73 5.95 16.90
C SER A 321 2.30 6.16 18.30
N TRP A 322 1.92 5.32 19.27
CA TRP A 322 2.52 5.31 20.61
C TRP A 322 3.97 4.84 20.61
N GLU A 323 4.34 3.89 19.75
CA GLU A 323 5.73 3.49 19.54
C GLU A 323 6.55 4.67 19.02
N ALA A 324 6.07 5.35 17.99
CA ALA A 324 6.73 6.52 17.41
C ALA A 324 6.90 7.65 18.43
N LEU A 325 5.88 7.90 19.24
CA LEU A 325 5.91 8.88 20.32
C LEU A 325 6.99 8.52 21.36
N ALA A 326 6.98 7.29 21.87
CA ALA A 326 7.95 6.82 22.86
C ALA A 326 9.39 6.93 22.33
N ALA A 327 9.62 6.52 21.08
CA ALA A 327 10.92 6.63 20.43
C ALA A 327 11.36 8.10 20.24
N PHE A 328 10.44 8.97 19.81
CA PHE A 328 10.70 10.40 19.60
C PHE A 328 11.19 11.07 20.88
N PHE A 329 10.45 10.93 21.99
CA PHE A 329 10.81 11.58 23.25
C PHE A 329 12.05 10.98 23.92
N SER A 330 12.28 9.67 23.76
CA SER A 330 13.50 9.02 24.25
C SER A 330 14.75 9.54 23.53
N LEU A 331 14.67 9.81 22.22
CA LEU A 331 15.78 10.36 21.44
C LEU A 331 15.99 11.86 21.71
N GLU A 332 14.91 12.60 21.97
CA GLU A 332 14.87 14.07 22.12
C GLU A 332 15.05 14.61 23.55
N GLU A 333 15.66 13.85 24.47
CA GLU A 333 15.97 14.24 25.86
C GLU A 333 15.77 15.74 26.22
N LYS A 334 14.73 16.05 26.99
CA LYS A 334 14.43 17.29 27.78
C LYS A 334 14.57 18.69 27.14
N ASP A 335 15.23 18.88 26.00
CA ASP A 335 15.42 20.22 25.39
C ASP A 335 14.09 20.78 24.84
N PHE A 336 13.15 19.90 24.45
CA PHE A 336 11.80 20.28 24.01
C PHE A 336 10.87 20.70 25.17
N ILE A 337 11.09 20.16 26.39
CA ILE A 337 10.26 20.44 27.58
C ILE A 337 10.77 21.65 28.35
N SER A 338 12.08 21.97 28.27
CA SER A 338 12.69 23.08 29.02
C SER A 338 12.73 24.42 28.30
N GLY A 339 12.14 24.56 27.10
CA GLY A 339 11.97 25.86 26.42
C GLY A 339 13.26 26.56 25.99
N ASN A 340 14.41 25.88 25.91
CA ASN A 340 15.66 26.48 25.45
C ASN A 340 15.87 26.20 23.96
N THR A 341 15.22 27.00 23.11
CA THR A 341 15.48 27.03 21.67
C THR A 341 16.74 27.87 21.42
N SER A 342 17.93 27.28 21.51
CA SER A 342 19.13 27.93 20.96
C SER A 342 19.15 27.70 19.45
N VAL A 343 18.61 28.67 18.71
CA VAL A 343 18.93 28.86 17.29
C VAL A 343 20.45 29.07 17.21
N CYS A 344 21.19 28.13 16.63
CA CYS A 344 22.59 28.35 16.31
C CYS A 344 22.67 29.23 15.06
N GLU A 345 22.68 30.54 15.27
CA GLU A 345 23.35 31.46 14.36
C GLU A 345 24.87 31.30 14.50
N ASP A 346 25.54 31.27 13.36
CA ASP A 346 26.99 31.34 13.23
C ASP A 346 27.53 32.60 13.94
N SER A 347 28.24 32.42 15.06
CA SER A 347 29.29 33.36 15.42
C SER A 347 30.38 32.68 16.27
N ALA A 348 31.61 32.79 15.76
CA ALA A 348 32.80 32.32 16.43
C ALA A 348 33.02 33.07 17.75
N LYS A 349 33.20 32.33 18.85
CA LYS A 349 34.17 32.65 19.91
C LYS A 349 34.42 31.47 20.85
N ALA A 350 35.70 31.20 21.07
CA ALA A 350 36.23 30.10 21.84
C ALA A 350 36.00 30.25 23.36
N GLY A 351 35.62 29.14 24.00
CA GLY A 351 35.59 29.01 25.46
C GLY A 351 35.36 27.55 25.89
N LYS A 352 36.41 26.89 26.39
CA LYS A 352 36.41 25.50 26.87
C LYS A 352 35.41 25.28 28.04
N LYS A 353 34.50 24.32 27.91
CA LYS A 353 33.94 23.52 29.03
C LYS A 353 33.27 22.23 28.51
N GLY A 354 33.72 21.08 29.03
CA GLY A 354 33.06 19.76 29.03
C GLY A 354 32.39 19.27 27.74
N GLY A 355 33.08 18.42 26.96
CA GLY A 355 32.57 17.88 25.69
C GLY A 355 31.29 17.04 25.84
N LYS A 356 30.13 17.62 25.52
CA LYS A 356 28.93 16.87 25.13
C LYS A 356 29.27 16.06 23.87
N LYS A 357 29.34 14.73 23.97
CA LYS A 357 29.46 13.85 22.78
C LYS A 357 28.27 14.14 21.87
N LYS A 358 28.54 14.74 20.70
CA LYS A 358 27.54 15.01 19.65
C LYS A 358 26.75 13.71 19.39
N LYS A 359 25.42 13.70 19.58
CA LYS A 359 24.57 12.54 19.29
C LYS A 359 24.67 12.25 17.79
N ILE A 360 25.28 11.13 17.41
CA ILE A 360 25.38 10.70 16.00
C ILE A 360 24.29 9.64 15.80
N LEU A 361 23.09 10.11 15.47
CA LEU A 361 21.96 9.28 15.04
C LEU A 361 22.11 8.92 13.55
N GLY A 362 21.30 7.97 13.10
CA GLY A 362 21.16 7.62 11.69
C GLY A 362 20.77 8.83 10.86
N LYS A 363 21.28 8.94 9.64
CA LYS A 363 20.99 10.10 8.78
C LYS A 363 19.50 10.20 8.44
N GLY A 364 18.86 9.05 8.16
CA GLY A 364 17.45 9.02 7.80
C GLY A 364 16.54 9.28 9.00
N THR A 365 16.82 8.64 10.13
CA THR A 365 16.11 8.90 11.39
C THR A 365 16.28 10.34 11.86
N THR A 366 17.47 10.93 11.74
CA THR A 366 17.70 12.37 12.03
C THR A 366 16.83 13.27 11.15
N ALA A 367 16.77 12.99 9.85
CA ALA A 367 15.94 13.76 8.91
C ALA A 367 14.44 13.65 9.24
N LEU A 368 14.00 12.47 9.69
CA LEU A 368 12.61 12.25 10.11
C LEU A 368 12.29 12.95 11.44
N LEU A 369 13.18 12.84 12.43
CA LEU A 369 13.05 13.54 13.71
C LEU A 369 12.96 15.05 13.51
N GLN A 370 13.83 15.63 12.69
CA GLN A 370 13.79 17.05 12.38
C GLN A 370 12.46 17.44 11.71
N PHE A 371 11.99 16.65 10.75
CA PHE A 371 10.69 16.89 10.11
C PHE A 371 9.53 16.87 11.12
N LEU A 372 9.50 15.88 12.03
CA LEU A 372 8.46 15.79 13.06
C LEU A 372 8.51 17.00 14.02
N LYS A 373 9.71 17.45 14.41
CA LYS A 373 9.89 18.67 15.20
C LYS A 373 9.36 19.91 14.50
N ASP A 374 9.78 20.12 13.26
CA ASP A 374 9.40 21.31 12.49
C ASP A 374 7.87 21.39 12.36
N ARG A 375 7.22 20.24 12.19
CA ARG A 375 5.75 20.13 12.14
C ARG A 375 5.12 20.46 13.49
N LEU A 376 5.61 19.90 14.60
CA LEU A 376 5.11 20.24 15.94
C LEU A 376 5.30 21.73 16.27
N LEU A 377 6.43 22.33 15.90
CA LEU A 377 6.73 23.75 16.15
C LEU A 377 5.89 24.70 15.28
N SER A 378 5.60 24.30 14.04
CA SER A 378 4.77 25.08 13.12
C SER A 378 3.32 25.25 13.59
N MET A 379 2.84 24.38 14.48
CA MET A 379 1.48 24.43 15.04
C MET A 379 1.31 25.46 16.16
N HIS A 380 2.27 26.39 16.36
CA HIS A 380 2.24 27.45 17.36
C HIS A 380 1.93 26.96 18.79
N ILE A 381 2.67 25.93 19.24
CA ILE A 381 2.65 25.48 20.64
C ILE A 381 3.44 26.50 21.50
N GLN A 382 2.95 27.73 21.60
CA GLN A 382 3.38 28.65 22.66
C GLN A 382 2.50 28.36 23.87
N THR A 383 3.06 27.58 24.81
CA THR A 383 2.52 27.39 26.18
C THR A 383 1.28 26.48 26.27
N GLU A 384 1.43 25.17 26.06
CA GLU A 384 0.37 24.21 26.41
C GLU A 384 0.91 22.95 27.10
N ALA A 385 0.03 22.32 27.90
CA ALA A 385 0.32 21.15 28.71
C ALA A 385 0.87 19.98 27.87
N PHE A 386 1.75 19.18 28.47
CA PHE A 386 2.36 17.98 27.86
C PHE A 386 1.35 17.07 27.13
N GLU A 387 0.13 16.95 27.65
CA GLU A 387 -0.95 16.18 27.01
C GLU A 387 -1.35 16.70 25.63
N ASN A 388 -1.36 18.02 25.40
CA ASN A 388 -1.68 18.59 24.10
C ASN A 388 -0.58 18.26 23.09
N LEU A 389 0.69 18.31 23.50
CA LEU A 389 1.80 17.89 22.65
C LEU A 389 1.67 16.43 22.21
N VAL A 390 1.29 15.54 23.14
CA VAL A 390 1.02 14.13 22.85
C VAL A 390 -0.12 13.98 21.84
N ARG A 391 -1.25 14.68 22.02
CA ARG A 391 -2.39 14.63 21.10
C ARG A 391 -2.01 15.09 19.69
N HIS A 392 -1.29 16.20 19.56
CA HIS A 392 -0.83 16.71 18.26
C HIS A 392 0.15 15.75 17.58
N PHE A 393 1.09 15.14 18.32
CA PHE A 393 1.98 14.14 17.74
C PHE A 393 1.21 12.94 17.20
N LEU A 394 0.24 12.44 17.97
CA LEU A 394 -0.58 11.30 17.54
C LEU A 394 -1.42 11.65 16.29
N SER A 395 -1.88 12.90 16.14
CA SER A 395 -2.62 13.32 14.94
C SER A 395 -1.74 13.38 13.69
N LEU A 396 -0.44 13.66 13.81
CA LEU A 396 0.50 13.63 12.67
C LEU A 396 0.61 12.26 12.00
N LEU A 397 0.30 11.20 12.75
CA LEU A 397 0.31 9.80 12.29
C LEU A 397 -1.09 9.27 11.96
N ASP A 398 -2.13 10.10 12.09
CA ASP A 398 -3.49 9.73 11.69
C ASP A 398 -3.64 9.85 10.16
N PRO A 399 -4.01 8.77 9.45
CA PRO A 399 -4.27 8.83 8.01
C PRO A 399 -5.34 9.85 7.58
N LYS A 400 -6.20 10.29 8.50
CA LYS A 400 -7.23 11.32 8.25
C LYS A 400 -6.68 12.75 8.29
N ASP A 401 -5.49 12.97 8.85
CA ASP A 401 -4.89 14.30 8.97
C ASP A 401 -4.39 14.82 7.62
N SER A 402 -4.68 16.09 7.32
CA SER A 402 -4.25 16.75 6.06
C SER A 402 -2.74 16.72 5.84
N GLY A 403 -1.98 16.67 6.93
CA GLY A 403 -0.53 16.69 6.93
C GLY A 403 0.15 15.32 6.86
N PHE A 404 -0.63 14.23 6.93
CA PHE A 404 -0.13 12.86 6.88
C PHE A 404 0.45 12.50 5.51
N GLY A 405 -0.16 12.97 4.43
CA GLY A 405 0.36 12.76 3.07
C GLY A 405 1.78 13.32 2.87
N THR A 406 2.09 14.45 3.52
CA THR A 406 3.44 15.04 3.52
C THR A 406 4.43 14.20 4.32
N LEU A 407 4.01 13.60 5.43
CA LEU A 407 4.84 12.67 6.20
C LEU A 407 5.18 11.42 5.38
N LEU A 408 4.20 10.82 4.72
CA LEU A 408 4.42 9.65 3.85
C LEU A 408 5.44 9.94 2.75
N ARG A 409 5.31 11.09 2.08
CA ARG A 409 6.27 11.50 1.04
C ARG A 409 7.66 11.68 1.62
N LYS A 410 7.77 12.35 2.78
CA LYS A 410 9.06 12.55 3.44
C LYS A 410 9.76 11.23 3.79
N VAL A 411 9.02 10.25 4.30
CA VAL A 411 9.57 8.93 4.61
C VAL A 411 10.06 8.22 3.35
N LYS A 412 9.27 8.25 2.26
CA LYS A 412 9.69 7.70 0.96
C LYS A 412 10.96 8.38 0.44
N ASP A 413 10.98 9.71 0.43
CA ASP A 413 12.15 10.48 -0.03
C ASP A 413 13.42 10.12 0.77
N ILE A 414 13.32 9.87 2.08
CA ILE A 414 14.47 9.47 2.92
C ILE A 414 15.01 8.10 2.52
N VAL A 415 14.11 7.14 2.26
CA VAL A 415 14.49 5.78 1.85
C VAL A 415 15.08 5.78 0.45
N GLU A 416 14.44 6.50 -0.49
CA GLU A 416 14.84 6.59 -1.90
C GLU A 416 16.11 7.44 -2.12
N SER A 417 16.31 8.54 -1.39
CA SER A 417 17.48 9.43 -1.57
C SER A 417 18.83 8.77 -1.28
N ASN A 418 18.85 7.71 -0.46
CA ASN A 418 20.04 6.91 -0.20
C ASN A 418 20.28 5.81 -1.26
N GLU A 419 19.37 5.59 -2.22
CA GLU A 419 19.60 4.70 -3.37
C GLU A 419 20.72 5.20 -4.28
N SER A 420 21.05 6.50 -4.23
CA SER A 420 22.18 7.12 -4.95
C SER A 420 23.56 6.49 -4.65
N ARG A 421 23.66 5.60 -3.65
CA ARG A 421 24.88 4.83 -3.33
C ARG A 421 24.80 3.34 -3.67
N ARG A 422 23.69 2.83 -4.19
CA ARG A 422 23.68 1.49 -4.79
C ARG A 422 24.43 1.56 -6.10
N LEU A 423 25.58 0.89 -6.18
CA LEU A 423 26.19 0.60 -7.47
C LEU A 423 25.15 -0.12 -8.33
N PRO A 424 24.76 0.44 -9.50
CA PRO A 424 23.78 -0.20 -10.37
C PRO A 424 24.25 -1.62 -10.69
N LYS A 425 23.46 -2.61 -10.27
CA LYS A 425 23.76 -4.01 -10.53
C LYS A 425 23.04 -4.43 -11.79
N LEU A 426 23.77 -5.08 -12.69
CA LEU A 426 23.18 -5.68 -13.89
C LEU A 426 22.16 -6.76 -13.50
N PRO A 427 21.00 -6.82 -14.17
CA PRO A 427 20.08 -7.94 -14.03
C PRO A 427 20.81 -9.27 -14.26
N LYS A 428 20.49 -10.30 -13.45
CA LYS A 428 21.15 -11.60 -13.57
C LYS A 428 20.96 -12.16 -14.99
N GLY A 429 22.04 -12.69 -15.57
CA GLY A 429 22.04 -13.21 -16.94
C GLY A 429 22.26 -12.17 -18.04
N THR A 430 22.30 -10.87 -17.70
CA THR A 430 22.67 -9.79 -18.63
C THR A 430 24.15 -9.44 -18.52
N ARG A 431 24.70 -8.84 -19.57
CA ARG A 431 26.07 -8.33 -19.60
C ARG A 431 26.15 -7.04 -20.40
N ASP A 432 26.95 -6.10 -19.94
CA ASP A 432 27.32 -4.93 -20.74
C ASP A 432 28.45 -5.29 -21.70
N PHE A 433 28.41 -4.71 -22.90
CA PHE A 433 29.52 -4.78 -23.85
C PHE A 433 30.21 -3.43 -23.93
N ALA A 434 31.50 -3.40 -23.58
CA ALA A 434 32.28 -2.16 -23.59
C ALA A 434 32.65 -1.73 -25.02
N LYS A 435 33.14 -0.49 -25.19
CA LYS A 435 33.49 0.14 -26.47
C LYS A 435 34.28 -0.79 -27.42
N GLU A 436 35.31 -1.45 -26.89
CA GLU A 436 36.18 -2.34 -27.67
C GLU A 436 35.43 -3.59 -28.16
N GLN A 437 34.59 -4.17 -27.31
CA GLN A 437 33.76 -5.32 -27.66
C GLN A 437 32.70 -4.94 -28.69
N MET A 438 32.07 -3.78 -28.54
CA MET A 438 31.07 -3.28 -29.49
C MET A 438 31.69 -3.00 -30.87
N ALA A 439 32.88 -2.39 -30.94
CA ALA A 439 33.56 -2.14 -32.22
C ALA A 439 33.83 -3.44 -33.01
N ILE A 440 34.23 -4.51 -32.31
CA ILE A 440 34.43 -5.83 -32.93
C ILE A 440 33.10 -6.43 -33.38
N ARG A 441 32.07 -6.36 -32.52
CA ARG A 441 30.73 -6.89 -32.82
C ARG A 441 30.09 -6.18 -34.02
N GLU A 442 30.16 -4.85 -34.08
CA GLU A 442 29.65 -4.06 -35.21
C GLU A 442 30.31 -4.46 -36.53
N LYS A 443 31.64 -4.64 -36.52
CA LYS A 443 32.37 -5.12 -37.71
C LYS A 443 31.92 -6.52 -38.12
N ALA A 444 31.80 -7.44 -37.17
CA ALA A 444 31.34 -8.80 -37.44
C ALA A 444 29.91 -8.83 -37.97
N PHE A 445 28.98 -8.12 -37.32
CA PHE A 445 27.60 -8.01 -37.75
C PHE A 445 27.47 -7.38 -39.13
N SER A 446 28.28 -6.37 -39.46
CA SER A 446 28.26 -5.74 -40.78
C SER A 446 28.56 -6.74 -41.89
N ILE A 447 29.58 -7.58 -41.71
CA ILE A 447 29.96 -8.63 -42.67
C ILE A 447 28.84 -9.67 -42.80
N ILE A 448 28.28 -10.13 -41.67
CA ILE A 448 27.21 -11.13 -41.64
C ILE A 448 25.95 -10.60 -42.33
N VAL A 449 25.54 -9.38 -42.01
CA VAL A 449 24.38 -8.70 -42.61
C VAL A 449 24.55 -8.55 -44.11
N GLU A 450 25.75 -8.20 -44.58
CA GLU A 450 26.03 -8.07 -46.02
C GLU A 450 25.81 -9.39 -46.77
N VAL A 451 26.27 -10.51 -46.19
CA VAL A 451 26.03 -11.84 -46.75
C VAL A 451 24.53 -12.15 -46.81
N PHE A 452 23.78 -11.92 -45.73
CA PHE A 452 22.33 -12.15 -45.73
C PHE A 452 21.60 -11.29 -46.77
N LYS A 453 21.97 -10.01 -46.90
CA LYS A 453 21.41 -9.12 -47.92
C LYS A 453 21.72 -9.62 -49.34
N ARG A 454 22.94 -10.10 -49.60
CA ARG A 454 23.31 -10.70 -50.90
C ARG A 454 22.45 -11.92 -51.26
N HIS A 455 21.94 -12.65 -50.27
CA HIS A 455 21.01 -13.78 -50.47
C HIS A 455 19.52 -13.41 -50.44
N GLY A 456 19.20 -12.10 -50.48
CA GLY A 456 17.82 -11.60 -50.54
C GLY A 456 17.07 -11.64 -49.21
N ALA A 457 17.76 -11.72 -48.08
CA ALA A 457 17.14 -11.61 -46.76
C ALA A 457 16.96 -10.15 -46.33
N SER A 458 15.87 -9.87 -45.61
CA SER A 458 15.53 -8.54 -45.08
C SER A 458 15.75 -8.46 -43.56
N ALA A 459 16.04 -7.27 -43.04
CA ALA A 459 16.11 -7.06 -41.59
C ALA A 459 14.70 -7.21 -40.98
N LEU A 460 14.58 -8.00 -39.92
CA LEU A 460 13.36 -8.06 -39.11
C LEU A 460 13.75 -8.13 -37.65
N ASP A 461 13.42 -7.09 -36.90
CA ASP A 461 13.54 -7.11 -35.45
C ASP A 461 12.17 -7.34 -34.81
N THR A 462 12.04 -8.46 -34.13
CA THR A 462 10.88 -8.80 -33.31
C THR A 462 11.08 -8.33 -31.86
N PRO A 463 10.03 -8.17 -31.04
CA PRO A 463 10.17 -7.79 -29.64
C PRO A 463 11.03 -8.76 -28.81
N ALA A 464 11.72 -8.25 -27.77
CA ALA A 464 12.60 -9.04 -26.88
C ALA A 464 11.85 -9.99 -25.95
N PHE A 465 10.56 -9.76 -25.76
CA PHE A 465 9.64 -10.58 -24.99
C PHE A 465 8.41 -10.89 -25.84
N GLU A 466 7.75 -12.00 -25.53
CA GLU A 466 6.53 -12.45 -26.17
C GLU A 466 5.49 -12.78 -25.09
N MET A 467 4.23 -12.86 -25.49
CA MET A 467 3.18 -13.38 -24.62
C MET A 467 3.55 -14.79 -24.18
N ARG A 468 3.44 -15.09 -22.89
CA ARG A 468 3.79 -16.39 -22.32
C ARG A 468 3.06 -17.52 -23.04
N GLU A 469 1.78 -17.32 -23.37
CA GLU A 469 0.97 -18.27 -24.15
C GLU A 469 1.57 -18.59 -25.53
N THR A 470 2.17 -17.60 -26.20
CA THR A 470 2.78 -17.76 -27.53
C THR A 470 4.03 -18.63 -27.46
N LEU A 471 4.78 -18.56 -26.35
CA LEU A 471 5.98 -19.37 -26.11
C LEU A 471 5.66 -20.78 -25.61
N MET A 472 4.63 -20.92 -24.76
CA MET A 472 4.23 -22.20 -24.17
C MET A 472 3.49 -23.14 -25.13
N GLY A 473 2.87 -22.62 -26.19
CA GLY A 473 2.07 -23.43 -27.12
C GLY A 473 2.86 -24.45 -27.95
N LYS A 474 4.18 -24.31 -28.09
CA LYS A 474 5.04 -25.19 -28.91
C LYS A 474 5.86 -26.20 -28.11
N TYR A 475 6.10 -25.95 -26.83
CA TYR A 475 7.07 -26.71 -26.04
C TYR A 475 6.50 -26.98 -24.65
N GLY A 476 6.17 -28.24 -24.38
CA GLY A 476 5.69 -28.68 -23.06
C GLY A 476 6.81 -28.68 -22.00
N GLU A 477 7.66 -29.73 -21.99
CA GLU A 477 8.67 -29.97 -20.95
C GLU A 477 9.87 -28.98 -20.96
N ASP A 478 10.11 -28.25 -22.06
CA ASP A 478 11.18 -27.24 -22.18
C ASP A 478 10.82 -25.86 -21.59
N SER A 479 9.71 -25.77 -20.85
CA SER A 479 9.30 -24.58 -20.10
C SER A 479 10.35 -24.05 -19.10
N LYS A 480 11.40 -24.84 -18.80
CA LYS A 480 12.53 -24.46 -17.95
C LYS A 480 13.44 -23.37 -18.54
N LEU A 481 13.35 -23.06 -19.84
CA LEU A 481 14.14 -22.03 -20.51
C LEU A 481 13.43 -20.66 -20.60
N ILE A 482 12.20 -20.57 -20.10
CA ILE A 482 11.38 -19.36 -20.18
C ILE A 482 11.66 -18.49 -18.96
N TYR A 483 12.15 -17.27 -19.18
CA TYR A 483 12.28 -16.27 -18.12
C TYR A 483 11.05 -15.36 -18.13
N ASP A 484 10.16 -15.56 -17.16
CA ASP A 484 8.92 -14.79 -17.02
C ASP A 484 9.18 -13.36 -16.56
N LEU A 485 8.45 -12.42 -17.17
CA LEU A 485 8.44 -11.01 -16.84
C LEU A 485 7.12 -10.68 -16.14
N ALA A 486 7.20 -9.97 -15.02
CA ALA A 486 6.02 -9.38 -14.40
C ALA A 486 5.73 -8.02 -15.05
N ASP A 487 4.76 -7.98 -15.96
CA ASP A 487 4.30 -6.71 -16.52
C ASP A 487 3.42 -5.94 -15.52
N GLN A 488 3.50 -4.61 -15.55
CA GLN A 488 2.70 -3.73 -14.70
C GLN A 488 1.21 -3.72 -15.09
N GLY A 489 0.88 -4.13 -16.33
CA GLY A 489 -0.49 -4.26 -16.84
C GLY A 489 -1.16 -5.61 -16.52
N GLY A 490 -0.44 -6.55 -15.91
CA GLY A 490 -0.95 -7.89 -15.58
C GLY A 490 -0.91 -8.89 -16.74
N GLU A 491 -0.38 -8.51 -17.91
CA GLU A 491 -0.15 -9.44 -19.00
C GLU A 491 1.04 -10.36 -18.68
N LEU A 492 0.86 -11.67 -18.90
CA LEU A 492 1.91 -12.65 -18.68
C LEU A 492 2.86 -12.65 -19.88
N CYS A 493 3.98 -11.95 -19.75
CA CYS A 493 5.04 -11.88 -20.75
C CYS A 493 6.26 -12.72 -20.32
N SER A 494 7.05 -13.19 -21.28
CA SER A 494 8.34 -13.84 -21.00
C SER A 494 9.39 -13.45 -22.04
N LEU A 495 10.68 -13.46 -21.68
CA LEU A 495 11.77 -13.20 -22.62
C LEU A 495 11.81 -14.27 -23.71
N ARG A 496 12.09 -13.84 -24.95
CA ARG A 496 12.30 -14.77 -26.07
C ARG A 496 13.59 -15.57 -25.83
N TYR A 497 13.51 -16.89 -25.92
CA TYR A 497 14.69 -17.77 -25.88
C TYR A 497 15.19 -18.11 -27.29
N ASP A 498 14.35 -17.95 -28.31
CA ASP A 498 14.69 -18.12 -29.71
C ASP A 498 14.16 -16.95 -30.58
N LEU A 499 14.52 -16.96 -31.86
CA LEU A 499 14.00 -16.00 -32.83
C LEU A 499 12.92 -16.63 -33.73
N THR A 500 12.64 -17.93 -33.61
CA THR A 500 11.74 -18.68 -34.49
C THR A 500 10.29 -18.42 -34.15
N VAL A 501 9.93 -18.45 -32.86
CA VAL A 501 8.54 -18.22 -32.42
C VAL A 501 8.07 -16.79 -32.72
N PRO A 502 8.83 -15.73 -32.37
CA PRO A 502 8.49 -14.36 -32.77
C PRO A 502 8.34 -14.19 -34.29
N PHE A 503 9.18 -14.87 -35.06
CA PHE A 503 9.12 -14.82 -36.52
C PHE A 503 7.88 -15.51 -37.08
N ALA A 504 7.54 -16.71 -36.59
CA ALA A 504 6.34 -17.42 -37.02
C ALA A 504 5.07 -16.61 -36.71
N ARG A 505 5.01 -15.96 -35.53
CA ARG A 505 3.93 -15.03 -35.18
C ARG A 505 3.86 -13.88 -36.17
N TYR A 506 4.99 -13.22 -36.46
CA TYR A 506 5.04 -12.12 -37.42
C TYR A 506 4.54 -12.54 -38.82
N VAL A 507 4.99 -13.70 -39.31
CA VAL A 507 4.55 -14.26 -40.61
C VAL A 507 3.05 -14.53 -40.62
N ALA A 508 2.51 -15.13 -39.55
CA ALA A 508 1.09 -15.44 -39.42
C ALA A 508 0.21 -14.18 -39.34
N MET A 509 0.59 -13.20 -38.53
CA MET A 509 -0.15 -11.95 -38.38
C MET A 509 -0.23 -11.13 -39.68
N ASN A 510 0.76 -11.26 -40.55
CA ASN A 510 0.84 -10.52 -41.80
C ASN A 510 0.44 -11.36 -43.04
N GLY A 511 0.00 -12.61 -42.85
CA GLY A 511 -0.43 -13.48 -43.95
C GLY A 511 0.66 -13.79 -44.99
N LEU A 512 1.92 -13.83 -44.57
CA LEU A 512 3.06 -14.03 -45.47
C LEU A 512 3.27 -15.52 -45.78
N THR A 513 3.51 -15.87 -47.04
CA THR A 513 3.76 -17.26 -47.47
C THR A 513 5.25 -17.63 -47.53
N SER A 514 6.13 -16.65 -47.77
CA SER A 514 7.57 -16.83 -47.78
C SER A 514 8.29 -15.54 -47.35
N PHE A 515 9.26 -15.66 -46.44
CA PHE A 515 10.08 -14.53 -46.01
C PHE A 515 11.47 -14.99 -45.57
N LYS A 516 12.52 -14.37 -46.09
CA LYS A 516 13.91 -14.59 -45.65
C LYS A 516 14.34 -13.41 -44.80
N ARG A 517 14.87 -13.67 -43.61
CA ARG A 517 15.26 -12.62 -42.67
C ARG A 517 16.62 -12.81 -42.04
N TYR A 518 17.14 -11.71 -41.51
CA TYR A 518 18.17 -11.70 -40.48
C TYR A 518 17.72 -10.79 -39.34
N GLN A 519 18.23 -11.03 -38.13
CA GLN A 519 17.93 -10.27 -36.91
C GLN A 519 19.17 -10.22 -36.03
#